data_AF-A0A958BNZ9-F1
#
_entry.id   AF-A0A958BNZ9-F1
#
_cell.length_a   1.000
_cell.length_b   1.000
_cell.length_c   1.000
_cell.angle_alpha   90.00
_cell.angle_beta   90.00
_cell.angle_gamma   90.00
#
_symmetry.space_group_name_H-M   'P 1'
#
loop_
_entity.id
_entity.type
_entity.pdbx_description
1 polymer ?
#
loop_
_entity_poly.entity_id
_entity_poly.type
_entity_poly.pdbx_seq_one_letter_code
_entity_poly.pdbx_strand_id
1 'polypeptide(L)'
;MLYRISKFRGLILPGLLCIFALGAGCTKPETFLERIDLPTEEERVKAMFEAAEFASKAKNKEPLRCYALESIGKMRTRDSEVIEKIAVILKDTSAPTSVRQWAAWALGESRTDLAYQQIVGTMDIQMDEAVAYYALDALGKLFPLKVRGDEDVERVTEQLNSLAAKQSKTLPRIYHVVLQRIASLPVLVRVMDKAIAPMKGGGDRDRLLKAYNAAFAVLNYMHLHQKELTADLAANRTMLTDAFDHALDGL
;
A
#
# COMPACT_ATOMS: atom_id res chain seq x y z
N MET A 1 -11.33 -44.57 -21.06
CA MET A 1 -10.22 -43.75 -20.54
C MET A 1 -10.79 -42.80 -19.50
N LEU A 2 -10.76 -43.18 -18.22
CA LEU A 2 -11.31 -42.40 -17.09
C LEU A 2 -10.13 -41.96 -16.23
N TYR A 3 -9.81 -40.66 -16.24
CA TYR A 3 -8.77 -40.10 -15.39
C TYR A 3 -9.36 -39.69 -14.04
N ARG A 4 -8.79 -40.29 -13.00
CA ARG A 4 -9.16 -40.20 -11.58
C ARG A 4 -8.36 -39.04 -10.97
N ILE A 5 -9.00 -37.92 -10.64
CA ILE A 5 -8.33 -36.80 -9.96
C ILE A 5 -8.36 -37.06 -8.45
N SER A 6 -7.17 -37.33 -7.92
CA SER A 6 -6.87 -37.55 -6.51
C SER A 6 -6.72 -36.25 -5.74
N LYS A 7 -7.40 -36.18 -4.59
CA LYS A 7 -7.06 -35.50 -3.32
C LYS A 7 -5.86 -34.55 -3.35
N PHE A 8 -6.12 -33.25 -3.17
CA PHE A 8 -5.16 -32.32 -2.57
C PHE A 8 -5.50 -32.14 -1.08
N ARG A 9 -4.69 -32.78 -0.23
CA ARG A 9 -4.65 -32.57 1.23
C ARG A 9 -3.40 -31.76 1.54
N GLY A 10 -3.54 -30.75 2.39
CA GLY A 10 -2.48 -30.31 3.31
C GLY A 10 -1.49 -29.29 2.76
N LEU A 11 -1.80 -28.00 2.95
CA LEU A 11 -0.78 -26.99 3.21
C LEU A 11 -1.12 -26.33 4.56
N ILE A 12 -0.69 -26.98 5.64
CA ILE A 12 -0.74 -26.47 7.00
C ILE A 12 0.52 -25.60 7.16
N LEU A 13 0.36 -24.29 7.32
CA LEU A 13 1.43 -23.39 7.74
C LEU A 13 1.90 -23.79 9.15
N PRO A 14 3.20 -24.05 9.38
CA PRO A 14 3.69 -24.36 10.71
C PRO A 14 4.05 -23.08 11.47
N GLY A 15 3.60 -23.00 12.73
CA GLY A 15 4.38 -22.37 13.79
C GLY A 15 4.04 -20.92 14.15
N LEU A 16 3.08 -20.73 15.05
CA LEU A 16 3.16 -19.75 16.14
C LEU A 16 2.14 -20.10 17.23
N LEU A 17 2.43 -21.20 17.91
CA LEU A 17 1.85 -21.56 19.20
C LEU A 17 2.77 -21.00 20.28
N CYS A 18 2.50 -19.79 20.77
CA CYS A 18 3.08 -19.29 22.00
C CYS A 18 2.07 -19.48 23.12
N ILE A 19 2.27 -20.53 23.92
CA ILE A 19 1.56 -20.78 25.17
C ILE A 19 2.44 -20.28 26.34
N PHE A 20 1.77 -19.65 27.31
CA PHE A 20 2.12 -19.34 28.71
C PHE A 20 2.96 -18.10 29.05
N ALA A 21 2.34 -17.19 29.81
CA ALA A 21 2.75 -16.86 31.19
C ALA A 21 1.57 -16.23 31.96
N LEU A 22 1.04 -16.96 32.95
CA LEU A 22 0.11 -16.46 33.97
C LEU A 22 0.92 -15.85 35.12
N GLY A 23 0.77 -14.55 35.33
CA GLY A 23 1.31 -13.81 36.48
C GLY A 23 0.36 -12.69 36.86
N ALA A 24 -0.07 -12.67 38.12
CA ALA A 24 -1.18 -11.91 38.66
C ALA A 24 -0.99 -10.38 38.63
N GLY A 25 -2.10 -9.64 38.47
CA GLY A 25 -2.20 -8.22 38.84
C GLY A 25 -2.41 -7.20 37.72
N CYS A 26 -2.70 -7.62 36.48
CA CYS A 26 -3.11 -6.72 35.41
C CYS A 26 -4.35 -7.31 34.74
N THR A 27 -5.35 -6.47 34.45
CA THR A 27 -6.50 -6.81 33.60
C THR A 27 -6.02 -7.71 32.46
N LYS A 28 -6.38 -9.00 32.49
CA LYS A 28 -5.97 -9.95 31.47
C LYS A 28 -6.44 -9.35 30.15
N PRO A 29 -5.56 -9.09 29.16
CA PRO A 29 -6.08 -8.90 27.82
C PRO A 29 -6.53 -10.29 27.38
N GLU A 30 -7.77 -10.65 27.75
CA GLU A 30 -8.65 -11.44 26.91
C GLU A 30 -8.44 -10.89 25.50
N THR A 31 -7.78 -11.72 24.69
CA THR A 31 -6.90 -11.22 23.63
C THR A 31 -7.71 -10.35 22.68
N PHE A 32 -7.15 -9.27 22.13
CA PHE A 32 -7.87 -8.44 21.16
C PHE A 32 -8.53 -9.28 20.04
N LEU A 33 -7.96 -10.45 19.76
CA LEU A 33 -8.48 -11.46 18.86
C LEU A 33 -9.78 -12.16 19.34
N GLU A 34 -9.95 -12.42 20.64
CA GLU A 34 -11.20 -12.97 21.19
C GLU A 34 -12.39 -12.01 21.02
N ARG A 35 -12.12 -10.71 20.88
CA ARG A 35 -13.15 -9.68 20.69
C ARG A 35 -13.66 -9.55 19.24
N ILE A 36 -13.10 -10.32 18.31
CA ILE A 36 -13.54 -10.30 16.90
C ILE A 36 -14.99 -10.81 16.77
N ASP A 37 -15.38 -11.75 17.61
CA ASP A 37 -16.69 -12.41 17.58
C ASP A 37 -17.74 -11.72 18.48
N LEU A 38 -17.52 -10.46 18.87
CA LEU A 38 -18.49 -9.70 19.66
C LEU A 38 -19.82 -9.57 18.89
N PRO A 39 -20.97 -9.84 19.55
CA PRO A 39 -22.24 -10.03 18.87
C PRO A 39 -22.76 -8.73 18.27
N THR A 40 -22.53 -7.59 18.93
CA THR A 40 -23.06 -6.29 18.49
C THR A 40 -22.00 -5.43 17.79
N GLU A 41 -22.45 -4.60 16.85
CA GLU A 41 -21.56 -3.65 16.17
C GLU A 41 -21.02 -2.59 17.14
N GLU A 42 -21.82 -2.16 18.11
CA GLU A 42 -21.41 -1.18 19.12
C GLU A 42 -20.25 -1.69 19.99
N GLU A 43 -20.33 -2.94 20.46
CA GLU A 43 -19.25 -3.58 21.20
C GLU A 43 -18.00 -3.75 20.34
N ARG A 44 -18.14 -4.11 19.06
CA ARG A 44 -17.01 -4.19 18.12
C ARG A 44 -16.35 -2.83 17.93
N VAL A 45 -17.11 -1.76 17.71
CA VAL A 45 -16.57 -0.40 17.55
C VAL A 45 -15.82 0.03 18.80
N LYS A 46 -16.41 -0.18 19.99
CA LYS A 46 -15.75 0.10 21.27
C LYS A 46 -14.45 -0.71 21.43
N ALA A 47 -14.46 -2.01 21.10
CA ALA A 47 -13.28 -2.85 21.17
C ALA A 47 -12.19 -2.39 20.18
N MET A 48 -12.56 -2.00 18.96
CA MET A 48 -11.63 -1.43 17.97
C MET A 48 -11.00 -0.13 18.45
N PHE A 49 -11.79 0.72 19.12
CA PHE A 49 -11.30 1.95 19.71
C PHE A 49 -10.25 1.70 20.80
N GLU A 50 -10.57 0.83 21.75
CA GLU A 50 -9.66 0.42 22.82
C GLU A 50 -8.37 -0.21 22.25
N ALA A 51 -8.49 -1.03 21.20
CA ALA A 51 -7.37 -1.62 20.50
C ALA A 51 -6.48 -0.57 19.81
N ALA A 52 -7.08 0.42 19.14
CA ALA A 52 -6.35 1.48 18.46
C ALA A 52 -5.62 2.39 19.45
N GLU A 53 -6.28 2.76 20.55
CA GLU A 53 -5.68 3.52 21.64
C GLU A 53 -4.50 2.77 22.28
N PHE A 54 -4.69 1.48 22.54
CA PHE A 54 -3.61 0.62 23.05
C PHE A 54 -2.43 0.56 22.07
N ALA A 55 -2.71 0.31 20.79
CA ALA A 55 -1.70 0.23 19.73
C ALA A 55 -0.90 1.53 19.57
N SER A 56 -1.52 2.68 19.83
CA SER A 56 -0.85 3.99 19.78
C SER A 56 0.02 4.26 21.01
N LYS A 57 -0.49 3.97 22.22
CA LYS A 57 0.14 4.38 23.48
C LYS A 57 1.19 3.39 24.03
N ALA A 58 1.01 2.09 23.79
CA ALA A 58 1.79 1.04 24.44
C ALA A 58 3.18 0.80 23.81
N LYS A 59 4.03 1.83 23.70
CA LYS A 59 5.30 1.82 22.94
C LYS A 59 6.20 0.60 23.18
N ASN A 60 6.29 0.12 24.41
CA ASN A 60 7.17 -1.00 24.82
C ASN A 60 6.52 -2.39 24.70
N LYS A 61 5.33 -2.50 24.09
CA LYS A 61 4.56 -3.75 23.98
C LYS A 61 4.32 -4.13 22.52
N GLU A 62 5.38 -4.11 21.70
CA GLU A 62 5.31 -4.32 20.25
C GLU A 62 4.42 -5.50 19.81
N PRO A 63 4.60 -6.74 20.31
CA PRO A 63 3.75 -7.86 19.90
C PRO A 63 2.26 -7.63 20.18
N LEU A 64 1.92 -7.02 21.31
CA LEU A 64 0.53 -6.74 21.68
C LEU A 64 -0.06 -5.62 20.81
N ARG A 65 0.73 -4.63 20.39
CA ARG A 65 0.29 -3.59 19.43
C ARG A 65 -0.04 -4.23 18.08
N CYS A 66 0.77 -5.17 17.62
CA CYS A 66 0.52 -5.92 16.39
C CYS A 66 -0.78 -6.71 16.48
N TYR A 67 -1.03 -7.44 17.57
CA TYR A 67 -2.30 -8.16 17.76
C TYR A 67 -3.52 -7.23 17.86
N ALA A 68 -3.37 -6.06 18.46
CA ALA A 68 -4.42 -5.05 18.48
C ALA A 68 -4.77 -4.60 17.06
N LEU A 69 -3.78 -4.25 16.23
CA LEU A 69 -3.99 -3.86 14.83
C LEU A 69 -4.55 -5.01 13.98
N GLU A 70 -4.07 -6.24 14.20
CA GLU A 70 -4.60 -7.43 13.55
C GLU A 70 -6.09 -7.63 13.86
N SER A 71 -6.49 -7.47 15.13
CA SER A 71 -7.89 -7.57 15.51
C SER A 71 -8.77 -6.54 14.81
N ILE A 72 -8.29 -5.28 14.71
CA ILE A 72 -9.02 -4.21 14.05
C ILE A 72 -9.19 -4.51 12.56
N GLY A 73 -8.13 -4.98 11.89
CA GLY A 73 -8.22 -5.37 10.49
C GLY A 73 -9.17 -6.55 10.27
N LYS A 74 -9.19 -7.56 11.16
CA LYS A 74 -10.15 -8.67 11.08
C LYS A 74 -11.60 -8.22 11.29
N MET A 75 -11.83 -7.25 12.17
CA MET A 75 -13.15 -6.65 12.38
C MET A 75 -13.58 -5.72 11.24
N ARG A 76 -12.65 -5.31 10.36
CA ARG A 76 -12.90 -4.47 9.17
C ARG A 76 -13.62 -3.16 9.52
N THR A 77 -13.00 -2.39 10.42
CA THR A 77 -13.54 -1.10 10.87
C THR A 77 -13.99 -0.21 9.71
N ARG A 78 -15.11 0.51 9.90
CA ARG A 78 -15.51 1.65 9.05
C ARG A 78 -15.51 2.97 9.82
N ASP A 79 -15.18 2.91 11.10
CA ASP A 79 -15.17 4.08 11.97
C ASP A 79 -13.99 4.99 11.61
N SER A 80 -14.29 6.27 11.39
CA SER A 80 -13.29 7.24 10.94
C SER A 80 -12.22 7.50 11.99
N GLU A 81 -12.58 7.54 13.27
CA GLU A 81 -11.61 7.82 14.34
C GLU A 81 -10.62 6.66 14.50
N VAL A 82 -11.12 5.42 14.42
CA VAL A 82 -10.26 4.23 14.42
C VAL A 82 -9.30 4.25 13.21
N ILE A 83 -9.81 4.56 12.01
CA ILE A 83 -8.99 4.63 10.78
C ILE A 83 -7.90 5.69 10.91
N GLU A 84 -8.22 6.87 11.43
CA GLU A 84 -7.26 7.96 11.63
C GLU A 84 -6.15 7.57 12.61
N LYS A 85 -6.50 6.91 13.74
CA LYS A 85 -5.50 6.42 14.70
C LYS A 85 -4.55 5.41 14.06
N ILE A 86 -5.06 4.48 13.25
CA ILE A 86 -4.21 3.51 12.53
C ILE A 86 -3.28 4.24 11.54
N ALA A 87 -3.80 5.25 10.83
CA ALA A 87 -3.00 6.03 9.88
C ALA A 87 -1.86 6.79 10.58
N VAL A 88 -2.09 7.34 11.77
CA VAL A 88 -1.04 7.96 12.59
C VAL A 88 0.05 6.94 12.93
N ILE A 89 -0.32 5.72 13.33
CA ILE A 89 0.65 4.65 13.63
C ILE A 89 1.47 4.27 12.40
N LEU A 90 0.86 4.19 11.22
CA LEU A 90 1.57 3.89 9.96
C LEU A 90 2.60 4.98 9.61
N LYS A 91 2.25 6.25 9.83
CA LYS A 91 3.08 7.42 9.53
C LYS A 91 4.19 7.66 10.56
N ASP A 92 4.09 7.09 11.77
CA ASP A 92 5.10 7.23 12.81
C ASP A 92 6.38 6.46 12.45
N THR A 93 7.38 7.17 11.92
CA THR A 93 8.67 6.59 11.55
C THR A 93 9.51 6.13 12.76
N SER A 94 9.11 6.50 13.99
CA SER A 94 9.73 6.00 15.22
C SER A 94 9.10 4.70 15.72
N ALA A 95 7.93 4.31 15.20
CA ALA A 95 7.30 3.05 15.55
C ALA A 95 8.05 1.86 14.91
N PRO A 96 8.08 0.69 15.59
CA PRO A 96 8.68 -0.51 15.02
C PRO A 96 8.07 -0.86 13.66
N THR A 97 8.92 -1.33 12.73
CA THR A 97 8.53 -1.78 11.38
C THR A 97 7.33 -2.74 11.43
N SER A 98 7.33 -3.68 12.38
CA SER A 98 6.26 -4.66 12.55
C SER A 98 4.91 -4.02 12.87
N VAL A 99 4.88 -3.00 13.72
CA VAL A 99 3.64 -2.30 14.08
C VAL A 99 3.11 -1.51 12.88
N ARG A 100 4.00 -0.81 12.16
CA ARG A 100 3.64 -0.07 10.95
C ARG A 100 3.09 -0.98 9.85
N GLN A 101 3.68 -2.17 9.67
CA GLN A 101 3.21 -3.15 8.69
C GLN A 101 1.77 -3.61 9.00
N TRP A 102 1.46 -3.86 10.27
CA TRP A 102 0.13 -4.26 10.71
C TRP A 102 -0.88 -3.12 10.62
N ALA A 103 -0.43 -1.87 10.81
CA ALA A 103 -1.26 -0.70 10.60
C ALA A 103 -1.65 -0.55 9.11
N ALA A 104 -0.68 -0.71 8.19
CA ALA A 104 -0.97 -0.72 6.75
C ALA A 104 -1.95 -1.84 6.37
N TRP A 105 -1.73 -3.05 6.88
CA TRP A 105 -2.63 -4.18 6.66
C TRP A 105 -4.06 -3.88 7.16
N ALA A 106 -4.20 -3.39 8.39
CA ALA A 106 -5.49 -3.08 8.99
C ALA A 106 -6.26 -1.99 8.19
N LEU A 107 -5.57 -0.97 7.70
CA LEU A 107 -6.16 0.02 6.78
C LEU A 107 -6.67 -0.63 5.49
N GLY A 108 -5.90 -1.55 4.89
CA GLY A 108 -6.31 -2.30 3.71
C GLY A 108 -7.58 -3.13 3.93
N GLU A 109 -7.75 -3.71 5.11
CA GLU A 109 -8.93 -4.52 5.44
C GLU A 109 -10.19 -3.71 5.74
N SER A 110 -10.07 -2.43 6.12
CA SER A 110 -11.22 -1.54 6.36
C SER A 110 -12.10 -1.33 5.11
N ARG A 111 -11.50 -1.39 3.91
CA ARG A 111 -12.18 -1.21 2.60
C ARG A 111 -12.98 0.10 2.48
N THR A 112 -12.52 1.18 3.11
CA THR A 112 -13.17 2.50 3.08
C THR A 112 -12.45 3.52 2.19
N ASP A 113 -13.16 4.59 1.79
CA ASP A 113 -12.57 5.75 1.10
C ASP A 113 -11.51 6.44 1.96
N LEU A 114 -11.79 6.59 3.24
CA LEU A 114 -10.88 7.23 4.17
C LEU A 114 -9.56 6.45 4.28
N ALA A 115 -9.61 5.12 4.42
CA ALA A 115 -8.40 4.32 4.47
C ALA A 115 -7.60 4.37 3.15
N TYR A 116 -8.28 4.42 2.00
CA TYR A 116 -7.62 4.64 0.72
C TYR A 116 -6.86 5.96 0.71
N GLN A 117 -7.50 7.06 1.12
CA GLN A 117 -6.86 8.38 1.21
C GLN A 117 -5.67 8.36 2.19
N GLN A 118 -5.81 7.68 3.33
CA GLN A 118 -4.73 7.57 4.31
C GLN A 118 -3.53 6.78 3.76
N ILE A 119 -3.77 5.66 3.06
CA ILE A 119 -2.71 4.88 2.43
C ILE A 119 -2.00 5.68 1.34
N VAL A 120 -2.76 6.30 0.43
CA VAL A 120 -2.19 7.15 -0.64
C VAL A 120 -1.34 8.27 -0.04
N GLY A 121 -1.82 8.93 1.01
CA GLY A 121 -1.10 9.98 1.73
C GLY A 121 0.11 9.51 2.54
N THR A 122 0.41 8.20 2.59
CA THR A 122 1.65 7.69 3.19
C THR A 122 2.75 7.45 2.16
N MET A 123 2.46 7.50 0.85
CA MET A 123 3.44 7.14 -0.18
C MET A 123 4.62 8.13 -0.29
N ASP A 124 4.49 9.35 0.23
CA ASP A 124 5.58 10.35 0.24
C ASP A 124 6.53 10.22 1.45
N ILE A 125 6.25 9.31 2.39
CA ILE A 125 7.16 9.05 3.52
C ILE A 125 8.10 7.88 3.23
N GLN A 126 9.29 7.93 3.82
CA GLN A 126 10.21 6.79 3.78
C GLN A 126 9.61 5.60 4.56
N MET A 127 9.58 4.45 3.91
CA MET A 127 9.10 3.19 4.50
C MET A 127 10.19 2.14 4.44
N ASP A 128 10.22 1.25 5.42
CA ASP A 128 10.95 0.00 5.28
C ASP A 128 10.28 -0.88 4.22
N GLU A 129 11.03 -1.80 3.63
CA GLU A 129 10.54 -2.70 2.57
C GLU A 129 9.26 -3.44 2.97
N ALA A 130 9.19 -3.96 4.21
CA ALA A 130 8.01 -4.64 4.72
C ALA A 130 6.80 -3.70 4.82
N VAL A 131 6.99 -2.47 5.32
CA VAL A 131 5.90 -1.49 5.44
C VAL A 131 5.42 -1.08 4.05
N ALA A 132 6.34 -0.83 3.12
CA ALA A 132 6.01 -0.52 1.73
C ALA A 132 5.21 -1.66 1.08
N TYR A 133 5.62 -2.92 1.30
CA TYR A 133 4.90 -4.08 0.78
C TYR A 133 3.44 -4.09 1.26
N TYR A 134 3.20 -3.95 2.56
CA TYR A 134 1.84 -3.97 3.12
C TYR A 134 1.02 -2.74 2.73
N ALA A 135 1.63 -1.56 2.61
CA ALA A 135 0.96 -0.35 2.14
C ALA A 135 0.52 -0.49 0.67
N LEU A 136 1.36 -1.09 -0.17
CA LEU A 136 1.05 -1.37 -1.57
C LEU A 136 0.01 -2.48 -1.72
N ASP A 137 0.06 -3.53 -0.90
CA ASP A 137 -1.00 -4.56 -0.84
C ASP A 137 -2.34 -3.94 -0.45
N ALA A 138 -2.35 -3.11 0.59
CA ALA A 138 -3.54 -2.36 1.01
C ALA A 138 -4.06 -1.48 -0.13
N LEU A 139 -3.19 -0.73 -0.80
CA LEU A 139 -3.57 0.08 -1.97
C LEU A 139 -4.17 -0.79 -3.07
N GLY A 140 -3.57 -1.93 -3.40
CA GLY A 140 -4.06 -2.86 -4.43
C GLY A 140 -5.44 -3.46 -4.10
N LYS A 141 -5.76 -3.63 -2.82
CA LYS A 141 -7.09 -4.05 -2.34
C LYS A 141 -8.12 -2.91 -2.43
N LEU A 142 -7.70 -1.70 -2.12
CA LEU A 142 -8.58 -0.52 -2.04
C LEU A 142 -8.83 0.13 -3.41
N PHE A 143 -7.86 0.07 -4.32
CA PHE A 143 -7.89 0.76 -5.60
C PHE A 143 -9.10 0.41 -6.47
N PRO A 144 -9.47 -0.88 -6.70
CA PRO A 144 -10.60 -1.23 -7.55
C PRO A 144 -11.95 -0.71 -7.03
N LEU A 145 -12.04 -0.38 -5.74
CA LEU A 145 -13.28 0.10 -5.15
C LEU A 145 -13.52 1.58 -5.46
N LYS A 146 -12.47 2.37 -5.68
CA LYS A 146 -12.51 3.82 -5.47
C LYS A 146 -12.14 4.71 -6.67
N VAL A 147 -11.56 4.15 -7.73
CA VAL A 147 -11.08 4.95 -8.86
C VAL A 147 -12.25 5.47 -9.69
N ARG A 148 -12.33 6.79 -9.83
CA ARG A 148 -13.44 7.46 -10.52
C ARG A 148 -13.08 8.02 -11.90
N GLY A 149 -11.85 7.77 -12.37
CA GLY A 149 -11.40 8.18 -13.69
C GLY A 149 -9.88 8.34 -13.76
N ASP A 150 -9.42 8.77 -14.92
CA ASP A 150 -8.00 8.95 -15.25
C ASP A 150 -7.25 9.87 -14.27
N GLU A 151 -7.89 10.92 -13.76
CA GLU A 151 -7.28 11.86 -12.80
C GLU A 151 -6.92 11.18 -11.47
N ASP A 152 -7.77 10.25 -10.99
CA ASP A 152 -7.49 9.48 -9.79
C ASP A 152 -6.33 8.51 -10.02
N VAL A 153 -6.30 7.85 -11.18
CA VAL A 153 -5.21 6.94 -11.56
C VAL A 153 -3.89 7.71 -11.62
N GLU A 154 -3.90 8.87 -12.26
CA GLU A 154 -2.75 9.74 -12.40
C GLU A 154 -2.23 10.18 -11.04
N ARG A 155 -3.10 10.68 -10.17
CA ARG A 155 -2.73 11.05 -8.79
C ARG A 155 -2.13 9.88 -8.02
N VAL A 156 -2.71 8.68 -8.07
CA VAL A 156 -2.13 7.50 -7.39
C VAL A 156 -0.77 7.13 -8.00
N THR A 157 -0.64 7.23 -9.32
CA THR A 157 0.61 6.93 -10.02
C THR A 157 1.72 7.91 -9.63
N GLU A 158 1.41 9.20 -9.46
CA GLU A 158 2.34 10.20 -8.92
C GLU A 158 2.79 9.84 -7.49
N GLN A 159 1.88 9.33 -6.67
CA GLN A 159 2.18 8.91 -5.30
C GLN A 159 3.04 7.64 -5.27
N LEU A 160 2.76 6.66 -6.13
CA LEU A 160 3.64 5.50 -6.33
C LEU A 160 5.04 5.91 -6.80
N ASN A 161 5.11 6.87 -7.72
CA ASN A 161 6.38 7.41 -8.19
C ASN A 161 7.16 8.12 -7.07
N SER A 162 6.45 8.84 -6.20
CA SER A 162 7.03 9.46 -5.01
C SER A 162 7.57 8.41 -4.03
N LEU A 163 6.82 7.34 -3.78
CA LEU A 163 7.30 6.20 -3.00
C LEU A 163 8.60 5.65 -3.61
N ALA A 164 8.60 5.38 -4.92
CA ALA A 164 9.78 4.89 -5.63
C ALA A 164 11.01 5.79 -5.46
N ALA A 165 10.82 7.11 -5.45
CA ALA A 165 11.92 8.07 -5.27
C ALA A 165 12.46 8.12 -3.83
N LYS A 166 11.61 7.86 -2.83
CA LYS A 166 12.01 7.85 -1.40
C LYS A 166 12.62 6.54 -0.95
N GLN A 167 12.46 5.46 -1.71
CA GLN A 167 13.00 4.15 -1.35
C GLN A 167 14.48 4.06 -1.72
N SER A 168 15.33 3.90 -0.69
CA SER A 168 16.78 3.69 -0.86
C SER A 168 17.12 2.23 -1.19
N LYS A 169 16.19 1.32 -0.96
CA LYS A 169 16.30 -0.12 -1.24
C LYS A 169 15.44 -0.50 -2.45
N THR A 170 15.62 -1.74 -2.91
CA THR A 170 14.81 -2.35 -3.96
C THR A 170 13.32 -2.25 -3.62
N LEU A 171 12.51 -1.79 -4.59
CA LEU A 171 11.07 -1.76 -4.43
C LEU A 171 10.50 -3.18 -4.31
N PRO A 172 9.51 -3.41 -3.43
CA PRO A 172 8.90 -4.72 -3.32
C PRO A 172 8.19 -5.07 -4.63
N ARG A 173 8.24 -6.34 -5.07
CA ARG A 173 7.68 -6.80 -6.35
C ARG A 173 6.22 -6.37 -6.56
N ILE A 174 5.43 -6.28 -5.49
CA ILE A 174 4.03 -5.84 -5.52
C ILE A 174 3.86 -4.41 -6.07
N TYR A 175 4.88 -3.56 -5.96
CA TYR A 175 4.90 -2.23 -6.56
C TYR A 175 4.59 -2.29 -8.06
N HIS A 176 5.32 -3.12 -8.79
CA HIS A 176 5.14 -3.25 -10.23
C HIS A 176 3.77 -3.84 -10.58
N VAL A 177 3.28 -4.78 -9.77
CA VAL A 177 1.95 -5.38 -9.94
C VAL A 177 0.84 -4.34 -9.76
N VAL A 178 0.93 -3.51 -8.71
CA VAL A 178 -0.03 -2.43 -8.47
C VAL A 178 0.07 -1.43 -9.62
N LEU A 179 1.27 -0.96 -9.96
CA LEU A 179 1.47 0.02 -11.04
C LEU A 179 0.88 -0.46 -12.38
N GLN A 180 1.13 -1.72 -12.77
CA GLN A 180 0.58 -2.31 -13.99
C GLN A 180 -0.94 -2.44 -13.96
N ARG A 181 -1.50 -2.74 -12.79
CA ARG A 181 -2.95 -2.90 -12.64
C ARG A 181 -3.68 -1.57 -12.73
N ILE A 182 -3.03 -0.49 -12.29
CA ILE A 182 -3.68 0.80 -12.19
C ILE A 182 -3.43 1.68 -13.41
N ALA A 183 -2.21 1.69 -13.95
CA ALA A 183 -1.77 2.70 -14.90
C ALA A 183 -1.94 2.23 -16.35
N SER A 184 -2.36 3.16 -17.20
CA SER A 184 -2.34 3.04 -18.65
C SER A 184 -1.14 3.82 -19.22
N LEU A 185 -0.75 3.53 -20.47
CA LEU A 185 0.32 4.28 -21.11
C LEU A 185 0.07 5.81 -21.14
N PRO A 186 -1.13 6.32 -21.50
CA PRO A 186 -1.41 7.75 -21.44
C PRO A 186 -1.22 8.36 -20.04
N VAL A 187 -1.63 7.65 -19.00
CA VAL A 187 -1.43 8.13 -17.61
C VAL A 187 0.06 8.17 -17.27
N LEU A 188 0.81 7.13 -17.59
CA LEU A 188 2.25 7.08 -17.31
C LEU A 188 3.01 8.21 -18.03
N VAL A 189 2.64 8.50 -19.28
CA VAL A 189 3.20 9.62 -20.04
C VAL A 189 2.91 10.96 -19.36
N ARG A 190 1.66 11.22 -18.95
CA ARG A 190 1.31 12.47 -18.23
C ARG A 190 2.07 12.62 -16.91
N VAL A 191 2.23 11.53 -16.16
CA VAL A 191 3.02 11.55 -14.91
C VAL A 191 4.50 11.82 -15.20
N MET A 192 5.05 11.24 -16.27
CA MET A 192 6.43 11.52 -16.70
C MET A 192 6.61 12.99 -17.09
N ASP A 193 5.72 13.55 -17.91
CA ASP A 193 5.76 14.96 -18.30
C ASP A 193 5.74 15.89 -17.09
N LYS A 194 4.83 15.65 -16.13
CA LYS A 194 4.75 16.43 -14.89
C LYS A 194 6.01 16.32 -14.04
N ALA A 195 6.63 15.13 -13.99
CA ALA A 195 7.85 14.92 -13.23
C ALA A 195 9.07 15.62 -13.86
N ILE A 196 9.11 15.74 -15.20
CA ILE A 196 10.22 16.35 -15.94
C ILE A 196 10.06 17.87 -16.09
N ALA A 197 8.85 18.41 -16.22
CA ALA A 197 8.62 19.84 -16.37
C ALA A 197 9.41 20.74 -15.38
N PRO A 198 9.50 20.44 -14.06
CA PRO A 198 10.27 21.27 -13.12
C PRO A 198 11.80 21.10 -13.20
N MET A 199 12.33 20.26 -14.11
CA MET A 199 13.76 20.02 -14.29
C MET A 199 14.47 21.11 -15.11
N LYS A 200 13.72 21.91 -15.90
CA LYS A 200 14.20 22.94 -16.84
C LYS A 200 15.00 24.11 -16.24
N GLY A 201 15.42 24.03 -14.98
CA GLY A 201 16.25 25.03 -14.30
C GLY A 201 17.22 24.45 -13.27
N GLY A 202 17.53 23.15 -13.38
CA GLY A 202 18.25 22.40 -12.35
C GLY A 202 17.29 21.77 -11.34
N GLY A 203 17.36 20.45 -11.19
CA GLY A 203 16.55 19.69 -10.24
C GLY A 203 17.36 19.28 -9.00
N ASP A 204 16.72 19.33 -7.84
CA ASP A 204 17.25 18.60 -6.68
C ASP A 204 17.20 17.08 -6.93
N ARG A 205 17.91 16.32 -6.08
CA ARG A 205 18.01 14.86 -6.20
C ARG A 205 16.63 14.17 -6.16
N ASP A 206 15.67 14.70 -5.41
CA ASP A 206 14.33 14.11 -5.29
C ASP A 206 13.55 14.24 -6.61
N ARG A 207 13.62 15.41 -7.25
CA ARG A 207 13.03 15.66 -8.56
C ARG A 207 13.64 14.77 -9.65
N LEU A 208 14.96 14.62 -9.65
CA LEU A 208 15.67 13.73 -10.57
C LEU A 208 15.21 12.28 -10.42
N LEU A 209 15.08 11.79 -9.18
CA LEU A 209 14.62 10.42 -8.93
C LEU A 209 13.17 10.22 -9.35
N LYS A 210 12.29 11.20 -9.12
CA LYS A 210 10.89 11.16 -9.59
C LYS A 210 10.80 11.14 -11.11
N ALA A 211 11.57 11.98 -11.81
CA ALA A 211 11.63 12.00 -13.27
C ALA A 211 12.14 10.66 -13.83
N TYR A 212 13.25 10.16 -13.27
CA TYR A 212 13.81 8.87 -13.65
C TYR A 212 12.82 7.71 -13.46
N ASN A 213 12.18 7.63 -12.30
CA ASN A 213 11.23 6.56 -11.99
C ASN A 213 9.97 6.62 -12.87
N ALA A 214 9.50 7.81 -13.23
CA ALA A 214 8.38 7.97 -14.15
C ALA A 214 8.74 7.51 -15.57
N ALA A 215 9.91 7.91 -16.08
CA ALA A 215 10.42 7.43 -17.37
C ALA A 215 10.63 5.91 -17.38
N PHE A 216 11.19 5.35 -16.30
CA PHE A 216 11.37 3.92 -16.15
C PHE A 216 10.02 3.17 -16.13
N ALA A 217 9.00 3.73 -15.50
CA ALA A 217 7.66 3.16 -15.50
C ALA A 217 7.06 3.10 -16.93
N VAL A 218 7.22 4.17 -17.72
CA VAL A 218 6.82 4.19 -19.15
C VAL A 218 7.55 3.10 -19.94
N LEU A 219 8.88 3.04 -19.84
CA LEU A 219 9.69 2.04 -20.56
C LEU A 219 9.31 0.60 -20.18
N ASN A 220 9.12 0.34 -18.88
CA ASN A 220 8.74 -0.98 -18.41
C ASN A 220 7.33 -1.37 -18.89
N TYR A 221 6.39 -0.42 -18.92
CA TYR A 221 5.06 -0.64 -19.49
C TYR A 221 5.16 -1.00 -20.99
N MET A 222 5.92 -0.21 -21.76
CA MET A 222 6.12 -0.47 -23.19
C MET A 222 6.74 -1.84 -23.46
N HIS A 223 7.71 -2.24 -22.65
CA HIS A 223 8.33 -3.55 -22.75
C HIS A 223 7.32 -4.69 -22.53
N LEU A 224 6.49 -4.58 -21.50
CA LEU A 224 5.52 -5.61 -21.14
C LEU A 224 4.33 -5.69 -22.10
N HIS A 225 3.91 -4.55 -22.65
CA HIS A 225 2.76 -4.42 -23.54
C HIS A 225 3.16 -4.29 -25.02
N GLN A 226 4.38 -4.68 -25.40
CA GLN A 226 4.92 -4.49 -26.74
C GLN A 226 3.97 -4.98 -27.84
N LYS A 227 3.37 -6.17 -27.69
CA LYS A 227 2.45 -6.75 -28.68
C LYS A 227 1.18 -5.90 -28.87
N GLU A 228 0.61 -5.43 -27.78
CA GLU A 228 -0.60 -4.58 -27.79
C GLU A 228 -0.30 -3.23 -28.43
N LEU A 229 0.84 -2.62 -28.05
CA LEU A 229 1.26 -1.33 -28.60
C LEU A 229 1.59 -1.40 -30.09
N THR A 230 2.13 -2.52 -30.58
CA THR A 230 2.37 -2.70 -32.01
C THR A 230 1.09 -2.82 -32.84
N ALA A 231 -0.03 -3.21 -32.24
CA ALA A 231 -1.32 -3.29 -32.93
C ALA A 231 -1.92 -1.90 -33.20
N ASP A 232 -1.58 -0.90 -32.39
CA ASP A 232 -1.98 0.50 -32.55
C ASP A 232 -0.77 1.44 -32.59
N LEU A 233 0.17 1.12 -33.50
CA LEU A 233 1.47 1.79 -33.54
C LEU A 233 1.35 3.28 -33.87
N ALA A 234 0.39 3.67 -34.73
CA ALA A 234 0.26 5.05 -35.19
C ALA A 234 -0.15 6.00 -34.06
N ALA A 235 -1.16 5.63 -33.25
CA ALA A 235 -1.61 6.46 -32.13
C ALA A 235 -0.55 6.52 -31.01
N ASN A 236 0.06 5.38 -30.67
CA ASN A 236 1.05 5.30 -29.61
C ASN A 236 2.36 6.02 -29.98
N ARG A 237 2.76 6.00 -31.26
CA ARG A 237 4.01 6.63 -31.72
C ARG A 237 3.99 8.14 -31.50
N THR A 238 2.91 8.83 -31.88
CA THR A 238 2.83 10.30 -31.73
C THR A 238 2.95 10.68 -30.26
N MET A 239 2.12 10.08 -29.40
CA MET A 239 2.13 10.35 -27.95
C MET A 239 3.50 10.09 -27.31
N LEU A 240 4.16 8.98 -27.67
CA LEU A 240 5.49 8.67 -27.13
C LEU A 240 6.56 9.63 -27.65
N THR A 241 6.52 9.99 -28.94
CA THR A 241 7.50 10.92 -29.54
C THR A 241 7.38 12.28 -28.87
N ASP A 242 6.17 12.83 -28.76
CA ASP A 242 5.93 14.14 -28.12
C ASP A 242 6.43 14.15 -26.66
N ALA A 243 6.17 13.07 -25.92
CA ALA A 243 6.59 12.95 -24.53
C ALA A 243 8.11 12.82 -24.36
N PHE A 244 8.78 12.04 -25.23
CA PHE A 244 10.24 11.90 -25.18
C PHE A 244 10.96 13.14 -25.68
N ASP A 245 10.45 13.82 -26.70
CA ASP A 245 11.00 15.08 -27.18
C ASP A 245 10.90 16.15 -26.08
N HIS A 246 9.74 16.25 -25.42
CA HIS A 246 9.55 17.16 -24.29
C HIS A 246 10.47 16.82 -23.10
N ALA A 247 10.70 15.53 -22.85
CA ALA A 247 11.61 15.05 -21.82
C ALA A 247 13.07 15.42 -22.12
N LEU A 248 13.50 15.25 -23.37
CA LEU A 248 14.86 15.54 -23.83
C LEU A 248 15.15 17.04 -23.88
N ASP A 249 14.17 17.86 -24.29
CA ASP A 249 14.26 19.33 -24.23
C ASP A 249 14.36 19.88 -22.78
N GLY A 250 14.06 19.03 -21.79
CA GLY A 250 14.08 19.38 -20.36
C GLY A 250 15.38 19.08 -19.63
N LEU A 251 16.31 18.35 -20.25
CA LEU A 251 17.62 17.96 -19.70
C LEU A 251 18.73 18.91 -20.17
#